data_AF-A0A4Q6BX25-F1
#
_entry.id   AF-A0A4Q6BX25-F1
#
_cell.length_a   1.000
_cell.length_b   1.000
_cell.length_c   1.000
_cell.angle_alpha   90.00
_cell.angle_beta   90.00
_cell.angle_gamma   90.00
#
_symmetry.space_group_name_H-M   'P 1'
#
loop_
_entity.id
_entity.type
_entity.pdbx_description
1 polymer ?
#
loop_
_entity_poly.entity_id
_entity_poly.type
_entity_poly.pdbx_seq_one_letter_code
_entity_poly.pdbx_strand_id
1 'polypeptide(L)' 'MATKKRSRSRVALPKFAEPMKARLVERPPPGDWLYEVKLDGFRALALLGGSETKLVSRNDNDFATRFPEVVE' A
#
# COMPACT_ATOMS: atom_id res chain seq x y z
N MET A 1 31.96 6.04 -9.47
CA MET A 1 30.75 6.39 -10.25
C MET A 1 29.72 6.96 -9.30
N ALA A 2 29.51 8.28 -9.32
CA ALA A 2 28.55 8.92 -8.44
C ALA A 2 27.13 8.73 -9.00
N THR A 3 26.28 7.99 -8.28
CA THR A 3 24.89 7.75 -8.66
C THR A 3 24.13 9.07 -8.61
N LYS A 4 23.76 9.61 -9.77
CA LYS A 4 22.99 10.85 -9.91
C LYS A 4 21.63 10.65 -9.24
N LYS A 5 21.44 11.20 -8.03
CA LYS A 5 20.15 11.19 -7.31
C LYS A 5 19.12 11.88 -8.20
N ARG A 6 18.15 11.13 -8.73
CA ARG A 6 17.02 11.69 -9.48
C ARG A 6 16.31 12.69 -8.56
N SER A 7 16.26 13.95 -8.99
CA SER A 7 15.40 14.97 -8.39
C SER A 7 13.96 14.45 -8.46
N ARG A 8 13.39 14.05 -7.31
CA ARG A 8 11.99 13.67 -7.24
C ARG A 8 11.17 14.95 -7.35
N SER A 9 10.38 15.07 -8.41
CA SER A 9 9.43 16.17 -8.56
C SER A 9 8.56 16.28 -7.30
N ARG A 10 8.20 17.51 -6.91
CA ARG A 10 7.24 17.79 -5.81
C ARG A 10 5.84 17.28 -6.20
N VAL A 11 5.66 15.96 -6.14
CA VAL A 11 4.36 15.30 -6.27
C VAL A 11 3.75 15.28 -4.89
N ALA A 12 2.56 15.85 -4.75
CA ALA A 12 1.83 15.80 -3.49
C ALA A 12 1.51 14.35 -3.11
N LEU A 13 1.50 14.05 -1.82
CA LEU A 13 1.12 12.74 -1.33
C LEU A 13 -0.32 12.42 -1.77
N PRO A 14 -0.60 11.23 -2.31
CA PRO A 14 -1.97 10.81 -2.60
C PRO A 14 -2.82 10.81 -1.32
N LYS A 15 -4.11 11.10 -1.47
CA LYS A 15 -5.07 10.96 -0.37
C LYS A 15 -5.30 9.48 -0.06
N PHE A 16 -5.71 9.20 1.17
CA PHE A 16 -6.17 7.87 1.56
C PHE A 16 -7.33 7.40 0.66
N ALA A 17 -7.29 6.13 0.27
CA ALA A 17 -8.37 5.44 -0.43
C ALA A 17 -8.74 4.19 0.36
N GLU A 18 -10.02 4.03 0.71
CA GLU A 18 -10.44 2.86 1.49
C GLU A 18 -10.12 1.56 0.70
N PRO A 19 -9.40 0.59 1.29
CA PRO A 19 -9.08 -0.64 0.58
C PRO A 19 -10.34 -1.47 0.25
N MET A 20 -10.41 -1.95 -0.99
CA MET A 20 -11.47 -2.86 -1.44
C MET A 20 -11.56 -4.12 -0.57
N LYS A 21 -12.77 -4.52 -0.18
CA LYS A 21 -13.03 -5.73 0.61
C LYS A 21 -13.44 -6.88 -0.31
N ALA A 22 -12.90 -8.08 -0.04
CA ALA A 22 -13.34 -9.29 -0.73
C ALA A 22 -14.74 -9.69 -0.24
N ARG A 23 -15.58 -10.20 -1.15
CA ARG A 23 -16.86 -10.81 -0.79
C ARG A 23 -16.61 -12.27 -0.43
N LEU A 24 -17.08 -12.69 0.75
CA LEU A 24 -17.03 -14.10 1.15
C LEU A 24 -18.05 -14.90 0.33
N VAL A 25 -17.58 -15.90 -0.40
CA VAL A 25 -18.38 -16.83 -1.21
C VAL A 25 -17.78 -18.23 -1.08
N GLU A 26 -18.60 -19.27 -1.27
CA GLU A 26 -18.12 -20.66 -1.23
C GLU A 26 -17.26 -21.02 -2.43
N ARG A 27 -17.57 -20.45 -3.60
CA ARG A 27 -16.86 -20.68 -4.87
C ARG A 27 -16.80 -19.39 -5.68
N PRO A 28 -15.72 -19.14 -6.46
CA PRO A 28 -15.67 -18.02 -7.40
C PRO A 28 -16.81 -18.11 -8.43
N PRO A 29 -17.43 -16.99 -8.83
CA PRO A 29 -18.37 -16.97 -9.95
C PRO A 29 -17.71 -17.40 -11.27
N PRO A 30 -18.48 -17.74 -12.33
CA PRO A 30 -17.92 -18.04 -13.64
C PRO A 30 -17.09 -16.88 -14.21
N GLY A 31 -15.96 -17.19 -14.85
CA GLY A 31 -15.08 -16.22 -15.48
C GLY A 31 -13.60 -16.56 -15.29
N ASP A 32 -12.74 -15.72 -15.85
CA ASP A 32 -11.30 -15.84 -15.71
C ASP A 32 -10.83 -15.11 -14.44
N TRP A 33 -10.23 -15.85 -13.52
CA TRP A 33 -9.77 -15.34 -12.24
C TRP A 33 -8.25 -15.32 -12.14
N LEU A 34 -7.73 -14.25 -11.54
CA LEU A 34 -6.37 -14.21 -11.00
C LEU A 34 -6.41 -14.67 -9.54
N TYR A 35 -5.50 -15.57 -9.17
CA TYR A 35 -5.39 -16.12 -7.82
C TYR A 35 -4.12 -15.61 -7.16
N GLU A 36 -4.26 -15.07 -5.96
CA GLU A 36 -3.15 -14.60 -5.13
C GLU A 36 -3.18 -15.32 -3.77
N VAL A 37 -2.00 -15.49 -3.15
CA VAL A 37 -1.90 -16.10 -1.82
C VAL A 37 -2.54 -15.16 -0.79
N LYS A 38 -3.43 -15.70 0.05
CA LYS A 38 -3.97 -14.95 1.20
C LYS A 38 -2.86 -14.75 2.23
N LEU A 39 -2.43 -13.51 2.40
CA LEU A 39 -1.56 -13.11 3.51
C LEU A 39 -2.41 -12.84 4.75
N ASP A 40 -2.03 -13.42 5.90
CA ASP A 40 -2.67 -13.14 7.19
C ASP A 40 -1.81 -12.18 8.00
N GLY A 41 -2.32 -10.96 8.19
CA GLY A 41 -1.57 -9.86 8.78
C GLY A 41 -2.32 -8.55 8.65
N PHE A 42 -1.60 -7.44 8.81
CA PHE A 42 -2.18 -6.12 8.68
C PHE A 42 -2.18 -5.66 7.22
N ARG A 43 -3.34 -5.25 6.71
CA ARG A 43 -3.42 -4.57 5.41
C ARG A 43 -2.94 -3.13 5.57
N ALA A 44 -1.93 -2.75 4.80
CA ALA A 44 -1.37 -1.42 4.77
C ALA A 44 -1.43 -0.82 3.36
N LEU A 45 -1.45 0.50 3.28
CA LEU A 45 -1.29 1.28 2.06
C LEU A 45 -0.04 2.15 2.18
N ALA A 46 0.82 2.10 1.17
CA ALA A 46 1.95 3.00 1.02
C ALA A 46 1.57 4.16 0.10
N LEU A 47 1.52 5.37 0.65
CA LEU A 47 1.26 6.61 -0.08
C LEU A 47 2.61 7.28 -0.34
N LEU A 48 2.96 7.43 -1.62
CA LEU A 48 4.25 7.98 -2.04
C LEU A 48 4.05 9.31 -2.78
N GLY A 49 4.76 10.35 -2.34
CA GLY A 49 4.72 11.68 -2.96
C GLY A 49 6.08 12.37 -2.86
N GLY A 50 6.79 12.53 -3.99
CA GLY A 50 8.13 13.11 -3.97
C GLY A 50 9.07 12.33 -3.03
N SER A 51 9.66 13.00 -2.04
CA SER A 51 10.51 12.38 -1.01
C SER A 51 9.75 11.86 0.21
N GLU A 52 8.44 12.02 0.25
CA GLU A 52 7.59 11.64 1.38
C GLU A 52 6.96 10.26 1.13
N THR A 53 7.00 9.42 2.16
CA THR A 53 6.34 8.11 2.21
C THR A 53 5.50 8.06 3.47
N LYS A 54 4.24 7.67 3.35
CA LYS A 54 3.35 7.39 4.50
C LYS A 54 2.83 5.97 4.40
N LEU A 55 2.90 5.23 5.50
CA LEU A 55 2.30 3.90 5.62
C LEU A 55 1.07 4.00 6.51
N VAL A 56 -0.09 3.61 5.99
CA VAL A 56 -1.36 3.67 6.73
C VAL A 56 -2.06 2.33 6.74
N SER A 57 -2.79 2.07 7.82
CA SER A 57 -3.63 0.89 7.97
C SER A 57 -4.85 0.91 7.03
N ARG A 58 -5.61 -0.20 7.01
CA ARG A 58 -6.94 -0.27 6.39
C ARG A 58 -7.91 0.84 6.84
N ASN A 59 -7.73 1.39 8.05
CA ASN A 59 -8.62 2.41 8.63
C ASN A 59 -7.93 3.78 8.73
N ASP A 60 -6.93 4.07 7.86
CA ASP A 60 -6.16 5.33 7.79
C ASP A 60 -5.33 5.69 9.04
N ASN A 61 -5.18 4.78 10.01
CA ASN A 61 -4.25 4.97 11.12
C ASN A 61 -2.79 4.89 10.64
N ASP A 62 -1.92 5.72 11.23
CA ASP A 62 -0.49 5.71 10.96
C ASP A 62 0.16 4.39 11.40
N PHE A 63 0.92 3.78 10.50
CA PHE A 63 1.65 2.53 10.70
C PHE A 63 3.17 2.72 10.77
N ALA A 64 3.71 3.91 10.53
CA ALA A 64 5.15 4.15 10.54
C ALA A 64 5.78 3.81 11.90
N THR A 65 5.12 4.14 13.01
CA THR A 65 5.62 3.81 14.36
C THR A 65 5.63 2.31 14.64
N ARG A 66 4.71 1.56 14.02
CA ARG A 66 4.56 0.13 14.27
C ARG A 66 5.44 -0.73 13.37
N PHE A 67 5.71 -0.25 12.15
CA PHE A 67 6.49 -0.93 11.13
C PHE A 67 7.52 0.02 10.52
N PRO A 68 8.46 0.57 11.31
CA PRO A 68 9.46 1.51 10.81
C PRO A 68 10.29 0.91 9.67
N GLU A 69 10.57 -0.39 9.73
CA GLU A 69 11.34 -1.14 8.73
C GLU A 69 10.67 -1.23 7.35
N VAL A 70 9.38 -0.91 7.25
CA VAL A 70 8.63 -0.91 5.98
C VAL A 70 8.62 0.48 5.33
N VAL A 71 8.89 1.53 6.11
CA VAL A 71 8.87 2.93 5.66
C VAL A 71 10.24 3.42 5.23
N GLU A 72 11.30 2.91 5.85
CA GLU A 72 12.71 3.22 5.58
C GLU A 72 13.23 2.61 4.27
#